data_AF-A0A355QJF8-F1
#
_entry.id   AF-A0A355QJF8-F1
#
_cell.length_a   1.000
_cell.length_b   1.000
_cell.length_c   1.000
_cell.angle_alpha   90.00
_cell.angle_beta   90.00
_cell.angle_gamma   90.00
#
_symmetry.space_group_name_H-M   'P 1'
#
loop_
_entity.id
_entity.type
_entity.pdbx_description
1 polymer ?
#
loop_
_entity_poly.entity_id
_entity_poly.type
_entity_poly.pdbx_seq_one_letter_code
_entity_poly.pdbx_strand_id
1 'polypeptide(L)'
;GVYGVLARRNGVLVLMSIELILNAVNINLVAFSAVRETVGGEVFALFIIAVAAAEVGVGLAMVLLLYRNRRSIDLTEIDQLRG
;
A
#
# COMPACT_ATOMS: atom_id res chain seq x y z
N GLY A 1 1.43 -8.48 4.22
CA GLY A 1 0.89 -7.81 3.03
C GLY A 1 -0.51 -8.30 2.72
N VAL A 2 -0.65 -9.21 1.75
CA VAL A 2 -1.95 -9.66 1.20
C VAL A 2 -2.98 -10.08 2.26
N TYR A 3 -2.58 -10.95 3.19
CA TYR A 3 -3.47 -11.34 4.30
C TYR A 3 -3.95 -10.13 5.12
N GLY A 4 -3.09 -9.15 5.35
CA GLY A 4 -3.45 -7.92 6.05
C GLY A 4 -4.45 -7.07 5.27
N VAL A 5 -4.31 -6.99 3.94
CA VAL A 5 -5.30 -6.30 3.09
C VAL A 5 -6.69 -6.94 3.21
N LEU A 6 -6.76 -8.27 3.28
CA LEU A 6 -8.03 -9.00 3.36
C LEU A 6 -8.63 -9.06 4.77
N ALA A 7 -7.78 -9.14 5.81
CA ALA A 7 -8.23 -9.39 7.17
C ALA A 7 -8.42 -8.12 8.01
N ARG A 8 -7.85 -6.98 7.60
CA ARG A 8 -7.93 -5.73 8.37
C ARG A 8 -9.15 -4.90 7.95
N ARG A 9 -9.90 -4.45 8.94
CA ARG A 9 -11.02 -3.52 8.76
C ARG A 9 -10.60 -2.04 8.85
N ASN A 10 -9.56 -1.77 9.64
CA ASN A 10 -9.02 -0.43 9.81
C ASN A 10 -8.26 0.00 8.54
N GLY A 11 -8.70 1.09 7.91
CA GLY A 11 -8.13 1.60 6.67
C GLY A 11 -6.64 1.91 6.74
N VAL A 12 -6.12 2.40 7.87
CA VAL A 12 -4.67 2.63 8.06
C VAL A 12 -3.91 1.31 8.03
N LEU A 13 -4.44 0.27 8.67
CA LEU A 13 -3.82 -1.06 8.68
C LEU A 13 -3.87 -1.72 7.29
N VAL A 14 -4.88 -1.42 6.48
CA VAL A 14 -4.94 -1.85 5.07
C VAL A 14 -3.85 -1.14 4.26
N LEU A 15 -3.70 0.18 4.38
CA LEU A 15 -2.61 0.93 3.71
C LEU A 15 -1.23 0.38 4.10
N MET A 16 -0.96 0.18 5.39
CA MET A 16 0.28 -0.46 5.86
C MET A 16 0.49 -1.85 5.27
N SER A 17 -0.58 -2.59 5.03
CA SER A 17 -0.50 -3.92 4.41
C SER A 17 -0.13 -3.84 2.93
N ILE A 18 -0.55 -2.79 2.22
CA ILE A 18 -0.17 -2.51 0.83
C ILE A 18 1.31 -2.11 0.77
N GLU A 19 1.77 -1.22 1.65
CA GLU A 19 3.19 -0.84 1.76
C GLU A 19 4.09 -2.06 1.96
N LEU A 20 3.67 -3.00 2.81
CA LEU A 20 4.40 -4.27 3.01
C LEU A 20 4.46 -5.14 1.74
N ILE A 21 3.45 -5.09 0.87
CA ILE A 21 3.47 -5.79 -0.42
C ILE A 21 4.48 -5.11 -1.35
N LEU A 22 4.43 -3.78 -1.48
CA LEU A 22 5.35 -3.03 -2.34
C LEU A 22 6.80 -3.21 -1.89
N ASN A 23 7.06 -3.24 -0.58
CA ASN A 23 8.38 -3.50 -0.04
C ASN A 23 8.88 -4.92 -0.38
N ALA A 24 8.00 -5.93 -0.32
CA ALA A 24 8.35 -7.28 -0.74
C ALA A 24 8.68 -7.36 -2.24
N VAL A 25 7.96 -6.61 -3.09
CA VAL A 25 8.28 -6.49 -4.53
C VAL A 25 9.66 -5.87 -4.73
N ASN A 26 10.01 -4.81 -4.00
CA ASN A 26 11.33 -4.17 -4.09
C ASN A 26 12.46 -5.14 -3.73
N ILE A 27 12.32 -5.86 -2.61
CA ILE A 27 13.30 -6.88 -2.19
C ILE A 27 13.47 -7.93 -3.29
N ASN A 28 12.36 -8.40 -3.87
CA ASN A 28 12.39 -9.40 -4.93
C ASN A 28 13.13 -8.91 -6.19
N LEU A 29 12.85 -7.67 -6.63
CA LEU A 29 13.50 -7.06 -7.80
C LEU A 29 15.01 -6.91 -7.62
N VAL A 30 15.43 -6.39 -6.47
CA VAL A 30 16.85 -6.23 -6.14
C VAL A 30 17.53 -7.59 -6.03
N ALA A 31 16.90 -8.58 -5.37
CA ALA A 31 17.45 -9.92 -5.25
C ALA A 31 17.66 -10.60 -6.61
N PHE A 32 16.68 -10.52 -7.52
CA PHE A 32 16.82 -11.08 -8.86
C PHE A 32 17.86 -10.36 -9.71
N SER A 33 18.01 -9.04 -9.53
CA SER A 33 18.99 -8.25 -10.27
C SER A 33 20.41 -8.53 -9.79
N ALA A 34 20.59 -8.72 -8.47
CA ALA A 34 21.84 -9.17 -7.89
C ALA A 34 22.26 -10.56 -8.41
N VAL A 35 21.34 -11.52 -8.51
CA VAL A 35 21.62 -12.86 -9.05
C VAL A 35 21.98 -12.83 -10.53
N ARG A 36 21.45 -11.87 -11.30
CA ARG A 36 21.70 -11.72 -12.73
C ARG A 36 22.83 -10.75 -13.06
N GLU A 37 23.45 -10.14 -12.05
CA GLU A 37 24.46 -9.08 -12.19
C GLU A 37 23.99 -7.92 -13.07
N THR A 38 22.71 -7.55 -12.94
CA THR A 38 22.11 -6.40 -13.64
C THR A 38 21.69 -5.33 -12.64
N VAL A 39 21.49 -4.10 -13.11
CA VAL A 39 21.02 -2.96 -12.27
C VAL A 39 19.51 -2.68 -12.42
N GLY A 40 18.80 -3.48 -13.22
CA GLY A 40 17.42 -3.19 -13.62
C GLY A 40 16.44 -3.17 -12.46
N GLY A 41 16.60 -4.05 -11.48
CA GLY A 41 15.72 -4.15 -10.31
C GLY A 41 15.94 -3.06 -9.29
N GLU A 42 17.18 -2.60 -9.11
CA GLU A 42 17.51 -1.44 -8.26
C GLU A 42 16.88 -0.18 -8.84
N VAL A 43 17.00 0.02 -10.16
CA VAL A 43 16.38 1.16 -10.85
C VAL A 43 14.85 1.11 -10.70
N PHE A 44 14.22 -0.04 -10.93
CA PHE A 44 12.77 -0.17 -10.82
C PHE A 44 12.28 -0.04 -9.36
N ALA A 45 13.04 -0.53 -8.38
CA ALA A 45 12.71 -0.38 -6.96
C ALA A 45 12.67 1.10 -6.53
N LEU A 46 13.56 1.95 -7.05
CA LEU A 46 13.51 3.39 -6.80
C LEU A 46 12.21 4.03 -7.32
N PHE A 47 11.74 3.63 -8.51
CA PHE A 47 10.44 4.08 -9.03
C PHE A 47 9.28 3.60 -8.16
N ILE A 48 9.30 2.36 -7.69
CA ILE A 48 8.27 1.85 -6.77
C ILE A 48 8.26 2.65 -5.46
N ILE A 49 9.42 2.98 -4.89
CA ILE A 49 9.50 3.82 -3.68
C ILE A 49 8.87 5.20 -3.93
N ALA A 50 9.13 5.81 -5.09
CA ALA A 50 8.53 7.10 -5.44
C ALA A 50 7.00 7.01 -5.57
N VAL A 51 6.49 5.94 -6.20
CA VAL A 51 5.05 5.69 -6.32
C VAL A 51 4.42 5.41 -4.96
N ALA A 52 5.06 4.61 -4.11
CA ALA A 52 4.60 4.32 -2.75
C ALA A 52 4.50 5.60 -1.90
N ALA A 53 5.49 6.49 -2.00
CA ALA A 53 5.45 7.79 -1.33
C ALA A 53 4.28 8.67 -1.81
N ALA A 54 3.95 8.63 -3.10
CA ALA A 54 2.78 9.33 -3.64
C ALA A 54 1.47 8.67 -3.17
N GLU A 55 1.39 7.33 -3.21
CA GLU A 55 0.23 6.55 -2.80
C GLU A 55 -0.12 6.79 -1.33
N VAL A 56 0.85 6.69 -0.41
CA VAL A 56 0.60 6.87 1.02
C VAL A 56 0.05 8.27 1.34
N GLY A 57 0.50 9.29 0.61
CA GLY A 57 -0.02 10.65 0.72
C GLY A 57 -1.51 10.74 0.37
N VAL A 58 -1.89 10.16 -0.78
CA VAL A 58 -3.30 10.12 -1.22
C VAL A 58 -4.15 9.23 -0.33
N GLY A 59 -3.65 8.04 0.03
CA GLY A 59 -4.32 7.07 0.87
C GLY A 59 -4.62 7.62 2.26
N LEU A 60 -3.64 8.23 2.93
CA LEU A 60 -3.85 8.86 4.24
C LEU A 60 -4.80 10.05 4.15
N ALA A 61 -4.70 10.89 3.11
CA ALA A 61 -5.64 11.99 2.92
C ALA A 61 -7.09 11.48 2.80
N MET A 62 -7.30 10.37 2.09
CA MET A 62 -8.61 9.71 1.97
C MET A 62 -9.10 9.18 3.32
N VAL A 63 -8.25 8.48 4.07
CA VAL A 63 -8.60 7.94 5.41
C VAL A 63 -8.95 9.07 6.38
N LEU A 64 -8.21 10.18 6.37
CA LEU A 64 -8.50 11.35 7.20
C LEU A 64 -9.82 12.02 6.81
N LEU A 65 -10.13 12.12 5.51
CA LEU A 65 -11.40 12.65 5.04
C LEU A 65 -12.58 11.78 5.49
N LEU A 66 -12.43 10.46 5.41
CA LEU A 66 -13.41 9.50 5.91
C LEU A 66 -13.62 9.66 7.41
N TYR A 67 -12.53 9.72 8.19
CA TYR A 67 -12.60 9.94 9.63
C TYR A 67 -13.28 11.27 9.97
N ARG A 68 -13.02 12.34 9.23
CA ARG A 68 -13.67 13.64 9.46
C ARG A 68 -15.19 13.57 9.26
N ASN A 69 -15.64 12.83 8.25
CA ASN A 69 -17.06 12.77 7.89
C ASN A 69 -17.85 11.72 8.69
N ARG A 70 -17.20 10.63 9.13
CA ARG A 70 -17.84 9.46 9.76
C ARG A 70 -17.38 9.19 11.19
N ARG A 71 -16.33 9.87 11.67
CA ARG A 71 -15.62 9.59 12.94
C ARG A 71 -15.14 8.14 13.10
N SER A 72 -14.99 7.43 11.99
CA SER A 72 -14.55 6.03 11.94
C SER A 72 -13.59 5.82 10.78
N ILE A 73 -12.66 4.88 10.96
CA ILE A 73 -11.71 4.41 9.96
C ILE A 73 -11.95 2.93 9.60
N ASP A 74 -13.07 2.36 10.02
CA ASP A 74 -13.49 1.01 9.62
C ASP A 74 -14.07 1.04 8.20
N LEU A 75 -13.42 0.32 7.28
CA LEU A 75 -13.83 0.24 5.88
C LEU A 75 -15.14 -0.53 5.67
N THR A 76 -15.55 -1.38 6.61
CA THR A 76 -16.80 -2.16 6.52
C THR A 76 -18.06 -1.30 6.73
N GLU A 77 -17.89 -0.09 7.27
CA GLU A 77 -18.96 0.89 7.46
C GLU A 77 -19.19 1.76 6.21
N ILE A 78 -18.46 1.52 5.11
CA ILE A 78 -18.55 2.26 3.85
C ILE A 78 -19.38 1.46 2.85
N ASP A 79 -20.69 1.44 3.03
CA ASP A 79 -21.59 0.55 2.29
C ASP A 79 -22.76 1.24 1.57
N GLN A 80 -22.63 2.54 1.31
CA GLN A 80 -23.70 3.37 0.72
C GLN A 80 -24.05 2.99 -0.73
N LEU A 81 -23.19 2.28 -1.44
CA LEU A 81 -23.42 1.80 -2.80
C LEU A 81 -23.75 0.31 -2.78
N ARG A 82 -24.96 -0.04 -2.30
CA ARG A 82 -25.51 -1.40 -2.38
C ARG A 82 -26.66 -1.43 -3.38
N GLY A 83 -26.55 -2.31 -4.38
CA GLY A 83 -27.62 -2.72 -5.27
C GLY A 83 -28.26 -4.01 -4.77
#